data_AF-A0A915DDB3-F1
#
_entry.id   AF-A0A915DDB3-F1
#
_cell.length_a   1.000
_cell.length_b   1.000
_cell.length_c   1.000
_cell.angle_alpha   90.00
_cell.angle_beta   90.00
_cell.angle_gamma   90.00
#
_symmetry.space_group_name_H-M   'P 1'
#
loop_
_entity.id
_entity.type
_entity.pdbx_description
1 polymer ?
#
loop_
_entity_poly.entity_id
_entity_poly.type
_entity_poly.pdbx_seq_one_letter_code
_entity_poly.pdbx_strand_id
1 'polypeptide(L)'
;MNFEPTRCTDSNRTVYLRTEAVIVEEPAAVTLIDLSLNECAKKCTGNIDGIDCRSFEYNSDKQSCALKESNGQVFATDNLSSCLLKCLESRKRMHMDCRSVMYFYESGQCILNREHQKTVPTNMFSNETHFQLVDYFENNCFDSGHIY
;
A
#
# COMPACT_ATOMS: atom_id res chain seq x y z
N MET A 1 31.85 0.97 -4.12
CA MET A 1 30.85 1.98 -4.52
C MET A 1 29.72 1.90 -3.51
N ASN A 2 29.63 2.86 -2.60
CA ASN A 2 28.66 2.87 -1.50
C ASN A 2 27.44 3.70 -1.94
N PHE A 3 26.28 3.06 -2.10
CA PHE A 3 25.02 3.74 -2.30
C PHE A 3 24.43 4.10 -0.94
N GLU A 4 24.58 5.36 -0.52
CA GLU A 4 23.81 5.91 0.60
C GLU A 4 22.40 6.27 0.11
N PRO A 5 21.31 5.75 0.73
CA PRO A 5 19.98 6.27 0.50
C PRO A 5 19.70 7.31 1.57
N THR A 6 19.97 8.57 1.23
CA THR A 6 19.66 9.73 2.05
C THR A 6 19.12 10.81 1.12
N ARG A 7 17.79 10.87 0.95
CA ARG A 7 17.13 11.92 0.14
C ARG A 7 16.16 12.79 0.96
N CYS A 8 16.16 12.64 2.28
CA CYS A 8 15.49 13.52 3.25
C CYS A 8 16.45 13.92 4.37
N THR A 9 17.65 14.39 4.00
CA THR A 9 18.65 14.94 4.94
C THR A 9 18.54 16.45 5.12
N ASP A 10 17.71 17.12 4.32
CA ASP A 10 17.53 18.56 4.37
C ASP A 10 16.49 18.93 5.44
N SER A 11 16.90 19.79 6.39
CA SER A 11 16.08 20.22 7.54
C SER A 11 14.76 20.93 7.16
N ASN A 12 14.57 21.30 5.89
CA ASN A 12 13.42 22.10 5.42
C ASN A 12 12.51 21.35 4.43
N ARG A 13 12.66 20.03 4.27
CA ARG A 13 11.84 19.26 3.32
C ARG A 13 10.68 18.57 4.03
N THR A 14 9.46 18.85 3.59
CA THR A 14 8.27 18.11 4.03
C THR A 14 8.39 16.65 3.60
N VAL A 15 8.57 15.76 4.58
CA VAL A 15 8.74 14.31 4.38
C VAL A 15 7.41 13.68 3.96
N TYR A 16 6.33 14.00 4.67
CA TYR A 16 5.01 13.44 4.44
C TYR A 16 3.94 14.51 4.18
N LEU A 17 3.09 14.27 3.18
CA LEU A 17 1.82 15.00 3.00
C LEU A 17 0.69 14.10 3.49
N ARG A 18 -0.14 14.63 4.41
CA ARG A 18 -1.26 13.91 5.00
C ARG A 18 -2.54 14.19 4.23
N THR A 19 -3.34 13.17 4.00
CA THR A 19 -4.73 13.28 3.56
C THR A 19 -5.58 12.52 4.56
N GLU A 20 -6.51 13.23 5.20
CA GLU A 20 -7.36 12.67 6.26
C GLU A 20 -8.49 11.83 5.66
N ALA A 21 -8.90 10.79 6.40
CA ALA A 21 -10.13 10.03 6.16
C ALA A 21 -10.25 9.41 4.77
N VAL A 22 -9.12 8.99 4.21
CA VAL A 22 -9.04 8.29 2.93
C VAL A 22 -8.60 6.85 3.16
N ILE A 23 -9.37 5.92 2.62
CA ILE A 23 -8.92 4.55 2.38
C ILE A 23 -8.55 4.45 0.91
N VAL A 24 -7.34 3.96 0.64
CA VAL A 24 -6.94 3.55 -0.70
C VAL A 24 -7.22 2.06 -0.82
N GLU A 25 -8.30 1.71 -1.52
CA GLU A 25 -8.52 0.31 -1.90
C GLU A 25 -7.56 -0.05 -3.03
N GLU A 26 -6.84 -1.16 -2.89
CA GLU A 26 -6.00 -1.65 -3.97
C GLU A 26 -6.88 -2.26 -5.08
N PRO A 27 -6.68 -1.89 -6.35
CA PRO A 27 -7.45 -2.49 -7.43
C PRO A 27 -7.06 -3.95 -7.53
N ALA A 28 -8.06 -4.82 -7.59
CA ALA A 28 -7.83 -6.20 -8.00
C ALA A 28 -7.26 -6.15 -9.43
N ALA A 29 -6.13 -6.80 -9.65
CA ALA A 29 -5.61 -7.05 -10.98
C ALA A 29 -6.66 -7.80 -11.81
N VAL A 30 -7.34 -8.74 -11.15
CA VAL A 30 -8.52 -9.44 -11.69
C VAL A 30 -9.49 -9.75 -10.56
N THR A 31 -10.76 -9.44 -10.79
CA THR A 31 -11.87 -9.94 -9.97
C THR A 31 -12.55 -11.10 -10.68
N LEU A 32 -12.53 -12.27 -10.06
CA LEU A 32 -13.22 -13.48 -10.50
C LEU A 32 -14.48 -13.69 -9.66
N ILE A 33 -15.54 -14.23 -10.26
CA ILE A 33 -16.82 -14.56 -9.59
C ILE A 33 -17.10 -16.05 -9.67
N ASP A 34 -18.04 -16.53 -8.86
CA ASP A 34 -18.51 -17.94 -8.82
C ASP A 34 -17.40 -18.97 -8.53
N LEU A 35 -16.45 -18.60 -7.67
CA LEU A 35 -15.36 -19.49 -7.25
C LEU A 35 -15.38 -19.73 -5.74
N SER A 36 -14.90 -20.91 -5.34
CA SER A 36 -14.61 -21.19 -3.93
C SER A 36 -13.31 -20.53 -3.47
N LEU A 37 -13.17 -20.35 -2.16
CA LEU A 37 -11.93 -19.89 -1.52
C LEU A 37 -10.70 -20.69 -2.00
N ASN A 38 -10.84 -22.02 -2.09
CA ASN A 38 -9.76 -22.91 -2.50
C ASN A 38 -9.38 -22.70 -3.97
N GLU A 39 -10.35 -22.48 -4.84
CA GLU A 39 -10.09 -22.18 -6.25
C GLU A 39 -9.44 -20.81 -6.40
N CYS A 40 -9.89 -19.80 -5.66
CA CYS A 40 -9.27 -18.47 -5.60
C CYS A 40 -7.78 -18.56 -5.21
N ALA A 41 -7.46 -19.35 -4.18
CA ALA A 41 -6.08 -19.56 -3.75
C ALA A 41 -5.24 -20.27 -4.82
N LYS A 42 -5.77 -21.35 -5.41
CA LYS A 42 -5.12 -22.07 -6.51
C LYS A 42 -4.84 -21.15 -7.70
N LYS A 43 -5.79 -20.28 -8.00
CA LYS A 43 -5.72 -19.30 -9.08
C LYS A 43 -4.58 -18.30 -8.84
N CYS A 44 -4.43 -17.78 -7.63
CA CYS A 44 -3.28 -16.93 -7.29
C CYS A 44 -1.93 -17.67 -7.40
N THR A 45 -1.85 -18.93 -6.97
CA THR A 45 -0.61 -19.73 -7.06
C THR A 45 -0.28 -20.23 -8.46
N GLY A 46 -1.24 -20.18 -9.39
CA GLY A 46 -1.18 -20.84 -10.68
C GLY A 46 -0.60 -20.03 -11.84
N ASN A 47 -0.15 -18.78 -11.59
CA ASN A 47 0.25 -17.82 -12.63
C ASN A 47 -0.79 -17.72 -13.76
N ILE A 48 -1.90 -17.02 -13.50
CA ILE A 48 -2.95 -16.79 -14.49
C ILE A 48 -2.56 -15.65 -15.40
N ASP A 49 -2.63 -15.86 -16.72
CA ASP A 49 -2.62 -14.82 -17.75
C ASP A 49 -1.58 -13.69 -17.58
N GLY A 50 -0.39 -14.02 -17.05
CA GLY A 50 0.70 -13.06 -16.85
C GLY A 50 0.57 -12.15 -15.63
N ILE A 51 -0.38 -12.43 -14.73
CA ILE A 51 -0.60 -11.71 -13.46
C ILE A 51 0.34 -12.26 -12.40
N ASP A 52 1.22 -11.42 -11.85
CA ASP A 52 2.10 -11.75 -10.71
C ASP A 52 1.30 -11.67 -9.41
N CYS A 53 0.40 -12.64 -9.18
CA CYS A 53 -0.47 -12.64 -8.01
C CYS A 53 0.34 -12.84 -6.72
N ARG A 54 0.35 -11.83 -5.85
CA ARG A 54 1.05 -11.85 -4.56
C ARG A 54 0.12 -12.07 -3.38
N SER A 55 -1.12 -11.61 -3.51
CA SER A 55 -2.17 -11.83 -2.52
C SER A 55 -3.53 -11.89 -3.19
N PHE A 56 -4.53 -12.39 -2.46
CA PHE A 56 -5.92 -12.39 -2.93
C PHE A 56 -6.85 -12.06 -1.76
N GLU A 57 -8.01 -11.50 -2.10
CA GLU A 57 -9.09 -11.25 -1.17
C GLU A 57 -10.32 -12.04 -1.63
N TYR A 58 -10.95 -12.76 -0.70
CA TYR A 58 -12.13 -13.58 -1.00
C TYR A 58 -13.33 -13.08 -0.21
N ASN A 59 -14.43 -12.81 -0.91
CA ASN A 59 -15.72 -12.47 -0.34
C ASN A 59 -16.67 -13.68 -0.49
N SER A 60 -17.06 -14.28 0.63
CA SER A 60 -17.94 -15.45 0.66
C SER A 60 -19.39 -15.12 0.28
N ASP A 61 -19.87 -13.93 0.60
CA ASP A 61 -21.25 -13.53 0.36
C ASP A 61 -21.52 -13.32 -1.13
N LYS A 62 -20.52 -12.81 -1.85
CA LYS A 62 -20.56 -12.57 -3.30
C LYS A 62 -19.91 -13.67 -4.12
N GLN A 63 -19.31 -14.67 -3.45
CA GLN A 63 -18.45 -15.69 -4.06
C GLN A 63 -17.42 -15.09 -5.03
N SER A 64 -16.87 -13.93 -4.66
CA SER A 64 -15.94 -13.16 -5.50
C SER A 64 -14.52 -13.20 -4.95
N CYS A 65 -13.56 -13.31 -5.86
CA CYS A 65 -12.13 -13.41 -5.61
C CYS A 65 -11.40 -12.26 -6.30
N ALA A 66 -10.78 -11.38 -5.54
CA ALA A 66 -9.95 -10.29 -6.05
C ALA A 66 -8.47 -10.68 -5.94
N LEU A 67 -7.83 -10.96 -7.08
CA LEU A 67 -6.38 -11.19 -7.13
C LEU A 67 -5.66 -9.85 -7.12
N LYS A 68 -4.66 -9.71 -6.26
CA LYS A 68 -3.87 -8.47 -6.11
C LYS A 68 -2.43 -8.74 -6.54
N GLU A 69 -1.94 -7.90 -7.45
CA GLU A 69 -0.53 -7.82 -7.85
C GLU A 69 0.29 -6.91 -6.93
N SER A 70 -0.41 -6.21 -6.01
CA SER A 70 0.20 -5.21 -5.14
C SER A 70 1.28 -5.81 -4.24
N ASN A 71 2.27 -4.96 -4.02
CA ASN A 71 3.41 -5.13 -3.13
C ASN A 71 3.24 -4.48 -1.76
N GLY A 72 2.04 -3.99 -1.45
CA GLY A 72 1.72 -3.42 -0.15
C GLY A 72 2.10 -4.38 0.98
N GLN A 73 2.77 -3.85 2.01
CA GLN A 73 3.14 -4.63 3.19
C GLN A 73 2.38 -4.12 4.41
N VAL A 74 1.65 -5.03 5.06
CA VAL A 74 0.89 -4.73 6.28
C VAL A 74 1.72 -5.10 7.50
N PHE A 75 1.82 -4.17 8.44
CA PHE A 75 2.50 -4.33 9.71
C PHE A 75 1.58 -3.93 10.87
N ALA A 76 1.79 -4.53 12.04
CA ALA A 76 1.32 -3.95 13.30
C ALA A 76 2.38 -3.00 13.84
N THR A 77 1.97 -1.81 14.27
CA THR A 77 2.85 -0.82 14.88
C THR A 77 2.17 -0.15 16.07
N ASP A 78 2.96 0.24 17.07
CA ASP A 78 2.43 0.84 18.30
C ASP A 78 1.88 2.26 18.09
N ASN A 79 2.37 2.98 17.08
CA ASN A 79 1.96 4.33 16.77
C ASN A 79 2.32 4.74 15.33
N LEU A 80 1.69 5.83 14.89
CA LEU A 80 1.93 6.44 13.58
C LEU A 80 3.42 6.72 13.32
N SER A 81 4.15 7.29 14.29
CA SER A 81 5.57 7.63 14.10
C SER A 81 6.41 6.41 13.75
N SER A 82 6.13 5.26 14.37
CA SER A 82 6.80 3.99 14.09
C SER A 82 6.45 3.47 12.69
N CYS A 83 5.21 3.65 12.25
CA CYS A 83 4.76 3.31 10.91
C CYS A 83 5.47 4.16 9.84
N LEU A 84 5.53 5.49 10.03
CA LEU A 84 6.23 6.41 9.12
C LEU A 84 7.74 6.10 9.07
N LEU A 85 8.38 5.86 10.22
CA LEU A 85 9.80 5.49 10.26
C LEU A 85 10.08 4.19 9.51
N LYS A 86 9.21 3.17 9.65
CA LYS A 86 9.33 1.93 8.88
C LYS A 86 9.28 2.18 7.37
N CYS A 87 8.41 3.06 6.89
CA CYS A 87 8.37 3.45 5.48
C CYS A 87 9.67 4.14 5.03
N LEU A 88 10.24 5.03 5.84
CA LEU A 88 11.51 5.70 5.51
C LEU A 88 12.69 4.71 5.44
N GLU A 89 12.68 3.69 6.29
CA GLU A 89 13.73 2.68 6.34
C GLU A 89 13.48 1.47 5.43
N SER A 90 12.31 1.38 4.78
CA SER A 90 11.87 0.20 4.04
C SER A 90 12.83 -0.18 2.92
N ARG A 91 13.46 0.80 2.25
CA ARG A 91 14.45 0.53 1.20
C ARG A 91 15.67 -0.20 1.76
N LYS A 92 16.16 0.24 2.93
CA LYS A 92 17.36 -0.31 3.57
C LYS A 92 17.07 -1.68 4.19
N ARG A 93 15.93 -1.83 4.84
CA ARG A 93 15.61 -3.00 5.67
C ARG A 93 14.84 -4.09 4.93
N MET A 94 14.05 -3.72 3.93
CA MET A 94 13.08 -4.61 3.27
C MET A 94 13.22 -4.61 1.74
N HIS A 95 14.19 -3.85 1.19
CA HIS A 95 14.33 -3.64 -0.25
C HIS A 95 13.03 -3.20 -0.93
N MET A 96 12.24 -2.39 -0.21
CA MET A 96 10.98 -1.85 -0.68
C MET A 96 11.06 -0.34 -0.80
N ASP A 97 10.68 0.16 -1.97
CA ASP A 97 10.52 1.58 -2.23
C ASP A 97 9.14 2.03 -1.74
N CYS A 98 9.02 2.37 -0.45
CA CYS A 98 7.77 2.83 0.15
C CYS A 98 7.47 4.27 -0.31
N ARG A 99 6.34 4.42 -1.02
CA ARG A 99 5.90 5.69 -1.61
C ARG A 99 4.73 6.31 -0.89
N SER A 100 3.91 5.50 -0.22
CA SER A 100 2.84 6.01 0.64
C SER A 100 2.53 5.06 1.80
N VAL A 101 1.82 5.57 2.80
CA VAL A 101 1.48 4.86 4.03
C VAL A 101 0.00 5.06 4.35
N MET A 102 -0.69 4.00 4.79
CA MET A 102 -1.96 4.12 5.51
C MET A 102 -1.78 3.68 6.95
N TYR A 103 -2.34 4.44 7.89
CA TYR A 103 -2.32 4.09 9.30
C TYR A 103 -3.73 4.07 9.88
N PHE A 104 -4.14 2.91 10.38
CA PHE A 104 -5.42 2.70 11.05
C PHE A 104 -5.21 2.86 12.56
N TYR A 105 -5.76 3.93 13.13
CA TYR A 105 -5.50 4.30 14.52
C TYR A 105 -6.12 3.32 15.52
N GLU A 106 -7.25 2.71 15.18
CA GLU A 106 -7.95 1.79 16.07
C GLU A 106 -7.27 0.42 16.18
N SER A 107 -6.75 -0.09 15.06
CA SER A 107 -6.11 -1.41 15.01
C SER A 107 -4.58 -1.35 15.13
N GLY A 108 -3.97 -0.17 14.99
CA GLY A 108 -2.51 -0.02 14.89
C GLY A 108 -1.92 -0.60 13.60
N GLN A 109 -2.77 -0.89 12.61
CA GLN A 109 -2.33 -1.42 11.32
C GLN A 109 -1.66 -0.33 10.49
N CYS A 110 -0.48 -0.66 9.99
CA CYS A 110 0.38 0.16 9.16
C CYS A 110 0.54 -0.51 7.80
N ILE A 111 0.05 0.12 6.74
CA ILE A 111 0.15 -0.39 5.38
C ILE A 111 1.17 0.47 4.63
N LEU A 112 2.23 -0.15 4.15
CA LEU A 112 3.27 0.49 3.35
C LEU A 112 3.06 0.16 1.87
N ASN A 113 2.84 1.16 1.02
CA ASN A 113 2.57 0.97 -0.40
C ASN A 113 3.76 1.39 -1.27
N ARG A 114 3.88 0.79 -2.46
CA ARG A 114 4.92 1.14 -3.45
C ARG A 114 4.43 2.16 -4.48
N GLU A 115 3.20 2.61 -4.36
CA GLU A 115 2.48 3.48 -5.28
C GLU A 115 2.18 4.85 -4.63
N HIS A 116 2.03 5.88 -5.45
CA HIS A 116 1.58 7.23 -5.08
C HIS A 116 0.09 7.42 -5.41
N GLN A 117 -0.56 8.38 -4.77
CA GLN A 117 -1.92 8.85 -5.07
C GLN A 117 -2.12 9.19 -6.54
N LYS A 118 -1.10 9.74 -7.23
CA LYS A 118 -1.21 10.04 -8.67
C LYS A 118 -1.19 8.80 -9.58
N THR A 119 -0.65 7.70 -9.07
CA THR A 119 -0.65 6.39 -9.75
C THR A 119 -1.84 5.52 -9.33
N VAL A 120 -2.52 5.89 -8.23
CA VAL A 120 -3.75 5.26 -7.77
C VAL A 120 -4.94 5.97 -8.42
N PRO A 121 -5.85 5.26 -9.09
CA PRO A 121 -7.04 5.87 -9.67
C PRO A 121 -7.88 6.66 -8.65
N THR A 122 -8.38 7.85 -9.01
CA THR A 122 -9.08 8.77 -8.10
C THR A 122 -10.35 8.17 -7.47
N ASN A 123 -10.95 7.16 -8.11
CA ASN A 123 -12.11 6.41 -7.61
C ASN A 123 -11.77 5.40 -6.50
N MET A 124 -10.49 5.22 -6.15
CA MET A 124 -10.06 4.31 -5.08
C MET A 124 -9.91 5.01 -3.74
N PHE A 125 -10.10 6.33 -3.71
CA PHE A 125 -10.16 7.15 -2.53
C PHE A 125 -11.62 7.19 -2.06
N SER A 126 -11.99 6.33 -1.11
CA SER A 126 -13.30 6.43 -0.49
C SER A 126 -13.24 7.37 0.71
N ASN A 127 -14.12 8.37 0.72
CA ASN A 127 -14.39 9.21 1.89
C ASN A 127 -15.34 8.51 2.87
N GLU A 128 -15.85 7.33 2.51
CA GLU A 128 -16.73 6.52 3.34
C GLU A 128 -15.92 5.76 4.40
N THR A 129 -15.26 6.51 5.28
CA THR A 129 -14.70 6.02 6.54
C THR A 129 -15.83 5.87 7.56
N HIS A 130 -16.88 5.15 7.20
CA HIS A 130 -17.91 4.80 8.16
C HIS A 130 -17.23 3.82 9.14
N PHE A 131 -16.79 4.34 10.29
CA PHE A 131 -16.29 3.62 11.47
C PHE A 131 -14.79 3.29 11.58
N GLN A 132 -13.89 3.79 10.72
CA GLN A 132 -12.43 3.55 10.90
C GLN A 132 -11.63 4.85 10.79
N LEU A 133 -10.96 5.25 11.88
CA LEU A 133 -10.02 6.36 11.86
C LEU A 133 -8.73 5.95 11.14
N VAL A 134 -8.57 6.46 9.92
CA VAL A 134 -7.44 6.15 9.04
C VAL A 134 -6.90 7.41 8.39
N ASP A 135 -5.58 7.49 8.28
CA ASP A 135 -4.90 8.54 7.54
C ASP A 135 -4.00 7.95 6.46
N TYR A 136 -3.94 8.65 5.33
CA TYR A 136 -3.02 8.39 4.23
C TYR A 136 -1.88 9.41 4.23
N PHE A 137 -0.65 8.95 4.02
CA PHE A 137 0.56 9.78 3.99
C PHE A 137 1.40 9.51 2.75
N GLU A 138 1.70 10.55 1.99
CA GLU A 138 2.59 10.48 0.82
C GLU A 138 4.05 10.68 1.20
N ASN A 139 4.92 9.77 0.78
CA ASN A 139 6.35 9.86 1.03
C ASN A 139 7.06 10.66 -0.09
N ASN A 140 7.31 11.94 0.18
CA ASN A 140 7.98 12.85 -0.77
C ASN A 140 9.51 12.68 -0.80
N CYS A 141 10.07 11.81 0.05
CA CYS A 141 11.50 11.49 0.02
C CYS A 141 11.91 10.70 -1.22
N PHE A 142 10.93 10.15 -1.95
CA PHE A 142 11.19 9.36 -3.14
C PHE A 142 11.41 10.22 -4.40
N ASP A 143 10.77 11.38 -4.49
CA ASP A 143 10.51 12.08 -5.75
C ASP A 143 11.61 13.07 -6.19
N SER A 144 12.84 12.93 -5.68
CA SER A 144 13.97 13.79 -6.11
C SER A 144 14.84 13.10 -7.16
N GLY A 145 14.27 12.93 -8.33
CA GLY A 145 14.98 12.47 -9.51
C GLY A 145 14.09 12.48 -10.73
N HIS A 146 13.63 13.66 -11.15
CA HIS A 146 13.38 14.09 -12.53
C HIS A 146 12.73 15.47 -12.49
N ILE A 147 13.56 16.51 -12.42
CA ILE A 147 13.20 17.83 -12.95
C ILE A 147 13.80 17.82 -14.35
N TYR A 148 12.96 17.76 -15.39
CA TYR A 148 13.36 18.10 -16.76
C TYR A 148 13.30 19.61 -16.92
#